data_AF-A0A7K0RJ99-F1
#
_entry.id   AF-A0A7K0RJ99-F1
#
_cell.length_a   1.000
_cell.length_b   1.000
_cell.length_c   1.000
_cell.angle_alpha   90.00
_cell.angle_beta   90.00
_cell.angle_gamma   90.00
#
_symmetry.space_group_name_H-M   'P 1'
#
loop_
_entity.id
_entity.type
_entity.pdbx_description
1 polymer ?
#
loop_
_entity_poly.entity_id
_entity_poly.type
_entity_poly.pdbx_seq_one_letter_code
_entity_poly.pdbx_strand_id
1 'polypeptide(L)'
;MAALLLDHGAGSELLFELESDLDQSPARRTLLSQIAQLERSLSAAACEAFPDRLDLEQLPVRGPRVQNLGELELLRDRLIGSLREARAALAARELERDAARKLLEQMLLDPAKHRRVRISQRDLGVGGCGVWSVMPRLGPMGRLMGWWRVKLSSGCPLAT
;
A
#
# COMPACT_ATOMS: atom_id res chain seq x y z
N MET A 1 23.53 49.05 54.27
CA MET A 1 24.17 48.66 53.00
C MET A 1 24.16 47.14 52.89
N ALA A 2 23.06 46.56 52.41
CA ALA A 2 23.00 45.17 51.98
C ALA A 2 22.41 45.17 50.58
N ALA A 3 23.23 44.74 49.62
CA ALA A 3 22.97 44.80 48.20
C ALA A 3 21.85 43.84 47.81
N LEU A 4 20.95 44.33 46.95
CA LEU A 4 20.04 43.53 46.14
C LEU A 4 20.84 42.55 45.29
N LEU A 5 20.79 41.27 45.61
CA LEU A 5 21.09 40.18 44.69
C LEU A 5 19.85 40.02 43.78
N LEU A 6 19.93 40.62 42.60
CA LEU A 6 18.96 40.40 41.53
C LEU A 6 19.19 39.01 40.94
N ASP A 7 18.14 38.21 40.97
CA ASP A 7 17.92 36.99 40.21
C ASP A 7 18.05 37.27 38.69
N HIS A 8 19.26 37.12 38.15
CA HIS A 8 19.55 37.22 36.71
C HIS A 8 19.60 35.86 36.01
N GLY A 9 19.41 34.75 36.74
CA GLY A 9 19.50 33.39 36.20
C GLY A 9 18.18 32.90 35.59
N ALA A 10 17.08 33.02 36.32
CA ALA A 10 15.79 32.46 35.89
C ALA A 10 15.20 33.14 34.64
N GLY A 11 15.43 34.46 34.48
CA GLY A 11 14.95 35.20 33.32
C GLY A 11 15.68 34.86 32.01
N SER A 12 16.95 34.46 32.08
CA SER A 12 17.75 34.11 30.92
C SER A 12 17.39 32.73 30.37
N GLU A 13 17.12 31.75 31.24
CA GLU A 13 16.71 30.40 30.82
C GLU A 13 15.32 30.43 30.17
N LEU A 14 14.35 31.16 30.74
CA LEU A 14 13.00 31.28 30.18
C LEU A 14 12.98 32.01 28.83
N LEU A 15 13.82 33.03 28.63
CA LEU A 15 13.97 33.71 27.34
C LEU A 15 14.54 32.78 26.28
N PHE A 16 15.59 32.02 26.61
CA PHE A 16 16.20 31.05 25.69
C PHE A 16 15.24 29.90 25.34
N GLU A 17 14.48 29.38 26.29
CA GLU A 17 13.45 28.35 26.05
C GLU A 17 12.35 28.88 25.12
N LEU A 18 11.82 30.08 25.37
CA LEU A 18 10.80 30.70 24.52
C LEU A 18 11.31 31.00 23.11
N GLU A 19 12.55 31.47 22.97
CA GLU A 19 13.17 31.71 21.66
C GLU A 19 13.36 30.39 20.90
N SER A 20 13.77 29.32 21.59
CA SER A 20 13.89 27.98 21.01
C SER A 20 12.52 27.38 20.61
N ASP A 21 11.46 27.63 21.38
CA ASP A 21 10.10 27.17 21.07
C ASP A 21 9.50 27.92 19.87
N LEU A 22 9.76 29.22 19.77
CA LEU A 22 9.34 30.04 18.65
C LEU A 22 10.06 29.67 17.35
N ASP A 23 11.34 29.30 17.41
CA ASP A 23 12.11 28.85 16.25
C ASP A 23 11.72 27.42 15.82
N GLN A 24 11.27 26.58 16.76
CA GLN A 24 10.73 25.24 16.47
C GLN A 24 9.33 25.27 15.84
N SER A 25 8.52 26.32 16.09
CA SER A 25 7.17 26.48 15.53
C SER A 25 7.09 26.37 13.99
N PRO A 26 7.91 27.09 13.18
CA PRO A 26 7.89 26.95 11.73
C PRO A 26 8.35 25.55 11.28
N ALA A 27 9.40 24.99 11.88
CA ALA A 27 9.88 23.64 11.57
C ALA A 27 8.79 22.58 11.82
N ARG A 28 8.11 22.69 12.96
CA ARG A 28 6.99 21.81 13.34
C ARG A 28 5.82 21.91 12.35
N ARG A 29 5.43 23.13 11.95
CA ARG A 29 4.35 23.33 10.95
C ARG A 29 4.71 22.69 9.61
N THR A 30 5.94 22.85 9.15
CA THR A 30 6.44 22.22 7.93
C THR A 30 6.40 20.69 8.02
N LEU A 31 6.90 20.10 9.10
CA LEU A 31 6.86 18.65 9.30
C LEU A 31 5.43 18.10 9.33
N LEU A 32 4.51 18.77 10.03
CA LEU A 32 3.10 18.36 10.05
C LEU A 32 2.47 18.40 8.65
N SER A 33 2.82 19.41 7.83
CA SER A 33 2.38 19.47 6.43
C SER A 33 2.92 18.31 5.60
N GLN A 34 4.21 17.98 5.77
CA GLN A 34 4.83 16.83 5.11
C GLN A 34 4.16 15.52 5.51
N ILE A 35 3.93 15.30 6.81
CA ILE A 35 3.25 14.12 7.34
C ILE A 35 1.85 13.99 6.74
N ALA A 36 1.05 15.08 6.74
CA ALA A 36 -0.30 15.06 6.18
C ALA A 36 -0.30 14.72 4.67
N GLN A 37 0.71 15.18 3.92
CA GLN A 37 0.87 14.82 2.52
C GLN A 37 1.26 13.34 2.34
N LEU A 38 2.14 12.80 3.18
CA LEU A 38 2.55 11.40 3.15
C LEU A 38 1.39 10.46 3.51
N GLU A 39 0.63 10.77 4.57
CA GLU A 39 -0.56 10.02 4.98
C GLU A 39 -1.62 9.97 3.88
N ARG A 40 -1.85 11.11 3.20
CA ARG A 40 -2.75 11.17 2.04
C ARG A 40 -2.25 10.30 0.89
N SER A 41 -0.94 10.33 0.63
CA SER A 41 -0.32 9.51 -0.44
C SER A 41 -0.42 8.02 -0.11
N LEU A 42 -0.23 7.64 1.15
CA LEU A 42 -0.35 6.25 1.60
C LEU A 42 -1.80 5.77 1.54
N SER A 43 -2.76 6.60 1.96
CA SER A 43 -4.19 6.33 1.80
C SER A 43 -4.58 6.13 0.33
N ALA A 44 -4.03 6.95 -0.57
CA ALA A 44 -4.26 6.80 -2.00
C ALA A 44 -3.70 5.47 -2.54
N ALA A 45 -2.48 5.10 -2.15
CA ALA A 45 -1.89 3.81 -2.52
C ALA A 45 -2.70 2.61 -1.98
N ALA A 46 -3.23 2.72 -0.76
CA ALA A 46 -4.11 1.70 -0.20
C ALA A 46 -5.43 1.56 -0.99
N CYS A 47 -6.00 2.67 -1.45
CA CYS A 47 -7.18 2.63 -2.33
C CYS A 47 -6.85 2.03 -3.72
N GLU A 48 -5.69 2.35 -4.29
CA GLU A 48 -5.25 1.81 -5.58
C GLU A 48 -5.03 0.30 -5.54
N ALA A 49 -4.60 -0.23 -4.39
CA ALA A 49 -4.40 -1.67 -4.21
C ALA A 49 -5.70 -2.48 -4.21
N PHE A 50 -6.84 -1.84 -3.92
CA PHE A 50 -8.13 -2.53 -3.83
C PHE A 50 -8.46 -3.28 -5.14
N PRO A 51 -8.93 -4.55 -5.08
CA PRO A 51 -9.43 -5.28 -3.90
C PRO A 51 -8.36 -6.00 -3.07
N ASP A 52 -7.10 -5.97 -3.48
CA ASP A 52 -6.01 -6.57 -2.73
C ASP A 52 -5.65 -5.70 -1.52
N ARG A 53 -5.15 -6.33 -0.45
CA ARG A 53 -4.64 -5.61 0.72
C ARG A 53 -3.13 -5.42 0.60
N LEU A 54 -2.66 -4.21 0.80
CA LEU A 54 -1.25 -3.97 1.10
C LEU A 54 -0.98 -4.39 2.54
N ASP A 55 0.06 -5.18 2.73
CA ASP A 55 0.57 -5.51 4.07
C ASP A 55 1.52 -4.38 4.50
N LEU A 56 0.94 -3.34 5.09
CA LEU A 56 1.67 -2.15 5.54
C LEU A 56 1.83 -2.20 7.05
N GLU A 57 2.97 -1.70 7.54
CA GLU A 57 3.18 -1.53 8.97
C GLU A 57 2.05 -0.71 9.60
N GLN A 58 1.37 -1.28 10.59
CA GLN A 58 0.36 -0.56 11.35
C GLN A 58 1.05 0.38 12.34
N LEU A 59 0.91 1.68 12.12
CA LEU A 59 1.41 2.66 13.08
C LEU A 59 0.59 2.60 14.37
N PRO A 60 1.24 2.61 15.55
CA PRO A 60 0.54 2.56 16.82
C PRO A 60 -0.35 3.80 16.98
N VAL A 61 -1.63 3.57 17.29
CA VAL A 61 -2.57 4.65 17.61
C VAL A 61 -2.15 5.28 18.95
N ARG A 62 -1.61 6.49 18.90
CA ARG A 62 -1.26 7.26 20.10
C ARG A 62 -2.44 8.18 20.44
N GLY A 63 -2.81 8.23 21.73
CA GLY A 63 -3.87 9.11 22.22
C GLY A 63 -3.57 10.60 21.99
N PRO A 64 -4.54 11.50 22.25
CA PRO A 64 -4.42 12.93 21.95
C PRO A 64 -3.29 13.57 22.79
N ARG A 65 -2.13 13.78 22.17
CA ARG A 65 -0.97 14.45 22.76
C ARG A 65 -0.24 15.31 21.75
N VAL A 66 0.44 16.35 22.22
CA VAL A 66 1.34 17.16 21.39
C VAL A 66 2.64 16.38 21.23
N GLN A 67 3.01 16.07 19.98
CA GLN A 67 4.29 15.43 19.66
C GLN A 67 5.42 16.45 19.64
N ASN A 68 6.59 16.05 20.14
CA ASN A 68 7.82 16.83 19.99
C ASN A 68 8.38 16.73 18.57
N LEU A 69 9.38 17.57 18.25
CA LEU A 69 9.94 17.65 16.88
C LEU A 69 10.54 16.30 16.43
N GLY A 70 11.35 15.66 17.26
CA GLY A 70 11.98 14.37 16.93
C GLY A 70 10.97 13.23 16.74
N GLU A 71 9.87 13.24 17.50
CA GLU A 71 8.77 12.29 17.28
C GLU A 71 8.10 12.48 15.92
N LEU A 72 7.96 13.72 15.44
CA LEU A 72 7.42 14.02 14.12
C LEU A 72 8.37 13.59 13.00
N GLU A 73 9.67 13.78 13.18
CA GLU A 73 10.68 13.30 12.22
C GLU A 73 10.67 11.78 12.09
N LEU A 74 10.64 11.07 13.22
CA LEU A 74 10.53 9.61 13.23
C LEU A 74 9.22 9.10 12.60
N LEU A 75 8.13 9.85 12.76
CA LEU A 75 6.85 9.54 12.11
C LEU A 75 6.94 9.76 10.59
N ARG A 76 7.52 10.89 10.16
CA ARG A 76 7.75 11.19 8.73
C ARG A 76 8.58 10.08 8.09
N ASP A 77 9.69 9.69 8.71
CA ASP A 77 10.62 8.72 8.13
C ASP A 77 9.98 7.33 8.02
N ARG A 78 9.18 6.93 9.02
CA ARG A 78 8.34 5.73 8.93
C ARG A 78 7.34 5.79 7.79
N LEU A 79 6.60 6.89 7.66
CA LEU A 79 5.65 7.08 6.57
C LEU A 79 6.31 7.06 5.18
N ILE A 80 7.53 7.61 5.06
CA ILE A 80 8.33 7.51 3.83
C ILE A 80 8.66 6.04 3.53
N GLY A 81 9.07 5.27 4.55
CA GLY A 81 9.30 3.83 4.45
C GLY A 81 8.07 3.08 3.95
N SER A 82 6.94 3.21 4.66
CA SER A 82 5.68 2.55 4.30
C SER A 82 5.19 2.95 2.91
N LEU A 83 5.35 4.21 2.49
CA LEU A 83 4.96 4.64 1.14
C LEU A 83 5.85 4.04 0.05
N ARG A 84 7.15 3.88 0.29
CA ARG A 84 8.06 3.21 -0.64
C ARG A 84 7.69 1.73 -0.78
N GLU A 85 7.42 1.05 0.32
CA GLU A 85 6.97 -0.34 0.33
C GLU A 85 5.63 -0.51 -0.39
N ALA A 86 4.66 0.36 -0.11
CA ALA A 86 3.37 0.36 -0.78
C ALA A 86 3.52 0.48 -2.31
N ARG A 87 4.34 1.43 -2.77
CA ARG A 87 4.60 1.65 -4.21
C ARG A 87 5.32 0.46 -4.85
N ALA A 88 6.30 -0.12 -4.16
CA ALA A 88 7.01 -1.30 -4.65
C ALA A 88 6.07 -2.50 -4.77
N ALA A 89 5.20 -2.71 -3.77
CA ALA A 89 4.19 -3.77 -3.80
C ALA A 89 3.19 -3.57 -4.96
N LEU A 90 2.69 -2.35 -5.17
CA LEU A 90 1.81 -2.03 -6.30
C LEU A 90 2.49 -2.31 -7.65
N ALA A 91 3.73 -1.85 -7.82
CA ALA A 91 4.49 -2.10 -9.04
C ALA A 91 4.71 -3.60 -9.30
N ALA A 92 5.07 -4.36 -8.26
CA ALA A 92 5.23 -5.82 -8.37
C ALA A 92 3.92 -6.51 -8.78
N ARG A 93 2.79 -6.10 -8.18
CA ARG A 93 1.46 -6.62 -8.54
C ARG A 93 1.09 -6.31 -9.97
N GLU A 94 1.42 -5.12 -10.47
CA GLU A 94 1.11 -4.77 -11.86
C GLU A 94 1.90 -5.62 -12.85
N LEU A 95 3.16 -5.95 -12.53
CA LEU A 95 3.96 -6.88 -13.34
C LEU A 95 3.36 -8.29 -13.34
N GLU A 96 2.87 -8.79 -12.20
CA GLU A 96 2.16 -10.06 -12.11
C GLU A 96 0.87 -10.06 -12.94
N ARG A 97 0.10 -8.97 -12.88
CA ARG A 97 -1.15 -8.79 -13.64
C ARG A 97 -0.89 -8.71 -15.14
N ASP A 98 0.16 -8.00 -15.57
CA ASP A 98 0.61 -7.95 -16.97
C ASP A 98 0.97 -9.35 -17.48
N ALA A 99 1.69 -10.13 -16.69
CA ALA A 99 2.06 -11.50 -17.04
C ALA A 99 0.81 -12.39 -17.15
N ALA A 100 -0.15 -12.26 -16.21
CA ALA A 100 -1.41 -13.00 -16.25
C ALA A 100 -2.26 -12.63 -17.48
N ARG A 101 -2.33 -11.35 -17.86
CA ARG A 101 -3.03 -10.90 -19.07
C ARG A 101 -2.41 -11.49 -20.33
N LYS A 102 -1.09 -11.44 -20.46
CA LYS A 102 -0.36 -12.07 -21.58
C LYS A 102 -0.60 -13.58 -21.65
N LEU A 103 -0.62 -14.26 -20.50
CA LEU A 103 -0.92 -15.69 -20.43
C LEU A 103 -2.36 -16.00 -20.86
N LEU A 104 -3.33 -15.15 -20.49
CA LEU A 104 -4.71 -15.29 -20.93
C LEU A 104 -4.84 -15.12 -22.46
N GLU A 105 -4.14 -14.14 -23.04
CA GLU A 105 -4.09 -13.96 -24.50
C GLU A 105 -3.52 -15.22 -25.18
N GLN A 106 -2.44 -15.78 -24.65
CA GLN A 106 -1.86 -17.04 -25.16
C GLN A 106 -2.84 -18.23 -25.03
N MET A 107 -3.60 -18.31 -23.93
CA MET A 107 -4.66 -19.32 -23.75
C MET A 107 -5.76 -19.18 -24.81
N LEU A 108 -6.14 -17.95 -25.17
CA LEU A 108 -7.16 -17.69 -26.18
C LEU A 108 -6.68 -18.06 -27.59
N LEU A 109 -5.40 -17.80 -27.89
CA LEU A 109 -4.78 -18.13 -29.18
C LEU A 109 -4.54 -19.64 -29.35
N ASP A 110 -4.01 -20.30 -28.32
CA ASP A 110 -3.72 -21.74 -28.33
C ASP A 110 -4.17 -22.42 -27.03
N PRO A 111 -5.47 -22.72 -26.90
CA PRO A 111 -6.00 -23.33 -25.69
C PRO A 111 -5.45 -24.74 -25.44
N ALA A 112 -5.10 -25.49 -26.49
CA ALA A 112 -4.63 -26.87 -26.37
C ALA A 112 -3.32 -26.99 -25.56
N LYS A 113 -2.40 -26.03 -25.78
CA LYS A 113 -1.13 -25.94 -25.06
C LYS A 113 -1.31 -25.56 -23.59
N HIS A 114 -2.36 -24.80 -23.27
CA HIS A 114 -2.58 -24.25 -21.93
C HIS A 114 -3.67 -24.98 -21.13
N ARG A 115 -3.96 -26.25 -21.45
CA ARG A 115 -5.07 -27.03 -20.86
C ARG A 115 -5.04 -27.23 -19.33
N ARG A 116 -3.90 -27.01 -18.68
CA ARG A 116 -3.71 -27.13 -17.22
C ARG A 116 -3.62 -25.78 -16.51
N VAL A 117 -3.60 -24.68 -17.26
CA VAL A 117 -3.48 -23.33 -16.72
C VAL A 117 -4.83 -22.86 -16.21
N ARG A 118 -4.82 -22.17 -15.07
CA ARG A 118 -5.95 -21.48 -14.49
C ARG A 118 -5.52 -20.07 -14.12
N ILE A 119 -6.34 -19.08 -14.46
CA ILE A 119 -6.10 -17.67 -14.12
C ILE A 119 -7.34 -17.16 -13.42
N SER A 120 -7.22 -16.75 -12.18
CA SER A 120 -8.32 -16.15 -11.43
C SER A 120 -8.55 -14.69 -11.85
N GLN A 121 -9.74 -14.15 -11.60
CA GLN A 121 -9.98 -12.72 -11.78
C GLN A 121 -9.07 -11.85 -10.89
N ARG A 122 -8.73 -12.34 -9.68
CA ARG A 122 -7.76 -11.68 -8.80
C ARG A 122 -6.39 -11.54 -9.46
N ASP A 123 -5.90 -12.58 -10.12
CA ASP A 123 -4.60 -12.54 -10.83
C ASP A 123 -4.57 -11.47 -11.93
N LEU A 124 -5.74 -11.12 -12.48
CA LEU A 124 -5.88 -10.08 -13.50
C LEU A 124 -6.10 -8.68 -12.91
N GLY A 125 -6.21 -8.55 -11.58
CA GLY A 125 -6.59 -7.32 -10.89
C GLY A 125 -8.06 -6.94 -11.09
N VAL A 126 -8.90 -7.88 -11.53
CA VAL A 126 -10.33 -7.67 -11.75
C VAL A 126 -11.09 -8.20 -10.54
N GLY A 127 -12.08 -7.45 -10.06
CA GLY A 127 -12.98 -7.93 -9.01
C GLY A 127 -13.76 -9.17 -9.44
N GLY A 128 -14.19 -9.97 -8.46
CA GLY A 128 -14.99 -11.17 -8.67
C GLY A 128 -14.25 -12.46 -8.37
N CYS A 129 -14.98 -13.57 -8.42
CA CYS A 129 -14.50 -14.89 -8.01
C CYS A 129 -14.31 -15.86 -9.19
N GLY A 130 -14.38 -15.35 -10.43
CA GLY A 130 -14.30 -16.18 -11.62
C GLY A 130 -12.89 -16.70 -11.91
N VAL A 131 -12.82 -17.82 -12.62
CA VAL A 131 -11.56 -18.45 -13.05
C VAL A 131 -11.61 -18.77 -14.53
N TRP A 132 -10.63 -18.28 -15.27
CA TRP A 132 -10.37 -18.64 -16.66
C TRP A 132 -9.68 -19.99 -16.71
N SER A 133 -10.25 -20.93 -17.45
CA SER A 133 -9.68 -22.26 -17.65
C SER A 133 -10.00 -22.78 -19.04
N VAL A 134 -9.16 -23.69 -19.52
CA VAL A 134 -9.41 -24.39 -20.77
C VAL A 134 -10.24 -25.65 -20.51
N MET A 135 -11.28 -25.85 -21.32
CA MET A 135 -12.16 -27.00 -21.26
C MET A 135 -12.27 -27.65 -22.65
N PRO A 136 -12.38 -28.99 -22.73
CA PRO A 136 -12.67 -29.66 -23.99
C PRO A 136 -14.10 -29.33 -24.44
N ARG A 137 -14.31 -29.10 -25.74
CA ARG A 137 -15.64 -28.98 -26.34
C ARG A 137 -16.28 -30.37 -26.37
N LEU A 138 -17.57 -30.51 -26.08
CA LEU A 138 -18.27 -31.81 -26.15
C LEU A 138 -17.66 -32.92 -25.24
N GLY A 139 -17.06 -32.56 -24.10
CA GLY A 139 -16.60 -33.53 -23.11
C GLY A 139 -15.43 -34.41 -23.58
N PRO A 140 -15.44 -35.74 -23.31
CA PRO A 140 -14.34 -36.63 -23.66
C PRO A 140 -13.98 -36.65 -25.15
N MET A 141 -14.95 -36.48 -26.05
CA MET A 141 -14.71 -36.52 -27.49
C MET A 141 -13.88 -35.33 -27.96
N GLY A 142 -14.16 -34.11 -27.48
CA GLY A 142 -13.30 -32.97 -27.84
C GLY A 142 -11.91 -33.06 -27.24
N ARG A 143 -11.71 -33.78 -26.13
CA ARG A 143 -10.35 -34.06 -25.64
C ARG A 143 -9.58 -34.91 -26.66
N LEU A 144 -10.21 -35.96 -27.21
CA LEU A 144 -9.60 -36.84 -28.20
C LEU A 144 -9.37 -36.14 -29.54
N MET A 145 -10.30 -35.29 -29.97
CA MET A 145 -10.22 -34.56 -31.23
C MET A 145 -9.43 -33.24 -31.13
N GLY A 146 -8.88 -32.91 -29.96
CA GLY A 146 -8.15 -31.65 -29.74
C GLY A 146 -9.01 -30.38 -29.82
N TRP A 147 -10.32 -30.50 -29.59
CA TRP A 147 -11.24 -29.37 -29.59
C TRP A 147 -11.31 -28.74 -28.21
N TRP A 148 -10.65 -27.60 -28.06
CA TRP A 148 -10.56 -26.87 -26.79
C TRP A 148 -11.28 -25.52 -26.86
N ARG A 149 -11.72 -25.02 -25.71
CA ARG A 149 -12.22 -23.65 -25.55
C ARG A 149 -11.75 -23.08 -24.22
N VAL A 150 -11.47 -21.78 -24.19
CA VAL A 150 -11.33 -21.05 -22.94
C VAL A 150 -12.73 -20.73 -22.39
N LYS A 151 -12.91 -20.87 -21.08
CA LYS A 151 -14.15 -20.57 -20.37
C LYS A 151 -13.83 -19.82 -19.08
N LEU A 152 -14.60 -18.77 -18.79
CA LEU A 152 -14.68 -18.17 -17.47
C LEU A 152 -15.73 -18.92 -16.65
N SER A 153 -15.33 -19.53 -15.53
CA SER A 153 -16.29 -20.04 -14.55
C SER A 153 -16.81 -18.87 -13.71
N SER A 154 -18.12 -18.81 -13.49
CA SER A 154 -18.76 -17.81 -12.63
C SER A 154 -18.90 -18.24 -11.17
N GLY A 155 -18.48 -19.47 -10.82
CA GLY A 155 -18.61 -20.00 -9.47
C GLY A 155 -17.52 -19.46 -8.56
N CYS A 156 -17.91 -18.92 -7.40
CA CYS A 156 -16.97 -18.64 -6.33
C CYS A 156 -16.49 -19.97 -5.74
N PRO A 157 -15.19 -20.30 -5.79
CA PRO A 157 -14.69 -21.47 -5.09
C PRO A 157 -14.95 -21.26 -3.60
N LEU A 158 -15.73 -22.16 -2.98
CA LEU A 158 -15.83 -22.22 -1.54
C LEU A 158 -14.40 -22.41 -1.00
N ALA A 159 -14.00 -21.58 -0.03
CA ALA A 159 -12.69 -21.69 0.59
C ALA A 159 -12.49 -23.14 1.05
N THR A 160 -11.42 -23.77 0.54
CA THR A 160 -10.91 -25.05 1.08
C THR A 160 -9.96 -24.74 2.22
#